data_AF-B8B9B0-F1
#
_entry.id   AF-B8B9B0-F1
#
_cell.length_a   1.000
_cell.length_b   1.000
_cell.length_c   1.000
_cell.angle_alpha   90.00
_cell.angle_beta   90.00
_cell.angle_gamma   90.00
#
_symmetry.space_group_name_H-M   'P 1'
#
loop_
_entity.id
_entity.type
_entity.pdbx_description
1 polymer ?
#
loop_
_entity_poly.entity_id
_entity_poly.type
_entity_poly.pdbx_seq_one_letter_code
_entity_poly.pdbx_strand_id
1 'polypeptide(L)'
;MDAATGTPADQSPNAPLPVRVSEDGVESCVIKLPGVMGSANETWSIVEWRGKLLIVVTYFGEFGHNIIEIRVYEVDCSTNPATFTEMKSLDGDCNFISQLSSKSFRLSHYDVVKDDLIYFMHGRSFDKSVYNMKDGTMTPITADMSEDKI
;
A
#
# COMPACT_ATOMS: atom_id res chain seq x y z
N MET A 1 -35.28 58.63 16.16
CA MET A 1 -35.56 57.21 16.44
C MET A 1 -35.50 56.53 15.09
N ASP A 2 -34.32 56.04 14.72
CA ASP A 2 -34.05 55.42 13.41
C ASP A 2 -34.32 53.92 13.48
N ALA A 3 -35.04 53.40 12.48
CA ALA A 3 -35.16 51.97 12.23
C ALA A 3 -34.74 51.70 10.78
N ALA A 4 -33.43 51.55 10.56
CA ALA A 4 -32.90 51.06 9.30
C ALA A 4 -32.92 49.53 9.31
N THR A 5 -33.81 48.96 8.48
CA THR A 5 -33.94 47.53 8.24
C THR A 5 -32.72 47.06 7.43
N GLY A 6 -31.78 46.37 8.07
CA GLY A 6 -30.63 45.78 7.41
C GLY A 6 -31.03 44.56 6.58
N THR A 7 -30.73 44.59 5.29
CA THR A 7 -30.81 43.48 4.35
C THR A 7 -29.91 42.31 4.80
N PRO A 8 -30.31 41.03 4.70
CA PRO A 8 -29.41 39.92 4.99
C PRO A 8 -28.33 39.83 3.91
N ALA A 9 -27.07 39.68 4.35
CA ALA A 9 -25.92 39.48 3.49
C ALA A 9 -26.12 38.23 2.61
N ASP A 10 -25.92 38.44 1.31
CA ASP A 10 -25.76 37.46 0.25
C ASP A 10 -24.73 36.39 0.64
N GLN A 11 -25.20 35.20 1.04
CA GLN A 11 -24.36 34.02 1.17
C GLN A 11 -24.24 33.38 -0.23
N SER A 12 -23.20 33.77 -0.95
CA SER A 12 -22.80 33.10 -2.19
C SER A 12 -22.49 31.63 -1.90
N PRO A 13 -23.15 30.66 -2.56
CA PRO A 13 -23.01 29.23 -2.26
C PRO A 13 -21.72 28.60 -2.81
N ASN A 14 -20.80 29.40 -3.38
CA ASN A 14 -19.59 28.93 -4.06
C ASN A 14 -18.27 29.33 -3.38
N ALA A 15 -18.29 29.64 -2.09
CA ALA A 15 -17.02 29.73 -1.36
C ALA A 15 -16.37 28.34 -1.29
N PRO A 16 -15.12 28.15 -1.77
CA PRO A 16 -14.39 26.90 -1.56
C PRO A 16 -14.31 26.63 -0.05
N LEU A 17 -14.63 25.41 0.37
CA LEU A 17 -14.50 25.02 1.78
C LEU A 17 -13.06 25.30 2.24
N PRO A 18 -12.85 25.85 3.46
CA PRO A 18 -11.52 26.15 3.95
C PRO A 18 -10.73 24.84 4.04
N VAL A 19 -9.65 24.75 3.26
CA VAL A 19 -8.62 23.73 3.42
C VAL A 19 -8.09 23.88 4.85
N ARG A 20 -8.41 22.93 5.72
CA ARG A 20 -7.88 22.89 7.08
C ARG A 20 -6.41 22.51 6.97
N VAL A 21 -5.54 23.52 7.00
CA VAL A 21 -4.10 23.33 7.18
C VAL A 21 -3.88 22.92 8.63
N SER A 22 -3.33 21.72 8.85
CA SER A 22 -2.87 21.27 10.16
C SER A 22 -1.67 22.12 10.62
N GLU A 23 -1.70 22.60 11.86
CA GLU A 23 -0.84 23.68 12.39
C GLU A 23 0.69 23.41 12.40
N ASP A 24 1.17 22.24 11.97
CA ASP A 24 2.59 21.88 11.87
C ASP A 24 3.12 21.73 10.42
N GLY A 25 2.32 22.09 9.41
CA GLY A 25 2.71 21.92 7.99
C GLY A 25 2.76 20.45 7.53
N VAL A 26 2.32 19.53 8.38
CA VAL A 26 2.13 18.12 8.02
C VAL A 26 0.80 17.97 7.31
N GLU A 27 0.84 17.68 6.01
CA GLU A 27 -0.34 17.31 5.25
C GLU A 27 -0.80 15.91 5.66
N SER A 28 -2.04 15.80 6.16
CA SER A 28 -2.67 14.53 6.53
C SER A 28 -3.67 14.12 5.46
N CYS A 29 -3.49 12.93 4.89
CA CYS A 29 -4.40 12.35 3.91
C CYS A 29 -5.19 11.19 4.53
N VAL A 30 -6.53 11.21 4.36
CA VAL A 30 -7.38 10.12 4.85
C VAL A 30 -7.42 9.00 3.82
N ILE A 31 -6.96 7.82 4.21
CA ILE A 31 -7.02 6.59 3.39
C ILE A 31 -8.35 5.89 3.69
N LYS A 32 -9.30 5.88 2.74
CA LYS A 32 -10.55 5.10 2.82
C LYS A 32 -10.53 3.97 1.79
N LEU A 33 -10.22 2.76 2.24
CA LEU A 33 -10.07 1.59 1.37
C LEU A 33 -11.37 1.22 0.63
N PRO A 34 -11.27 0.63 -0.57
CA PRO A 34 -12.41 0.02 -1.26
C PRO A 34 -13.05 -1.06 -0.37
N GLY A 35 -14.39 -1.04 -0.27
CA GLY A 35 -15.20 -1.66 0.80
C GLY A 35 -15.24 -3.19 0.93
N VAL A 36 -14.13 -3.91 0.72
CA VAL A 36 -14.02 -5.36 0.99
C VAL A 36 -12.91 -5.71 2.00
N MET A 37 -12.07 -4.76 2.41
CA MET A 37 -10.86 -5.06 3.21
C MET A 37 -11.02 -4.75 4.70
N GLY A 38 -11.79 -5.60 5.38
CA GLY A 38 -12.01 -5.47 6.82
C GLY A 38 -12.30 -6.82 7.49
N SER A 39 -11.84 -7.92 6.89
CA SER A 39 -11.94 -9.23 7.52
C SER A 39 -10.85 -9.37 8.57
N ALA A 40 -11.06 -10.20 9.61
CA ALA A 40 -10.06 -10.44 10.66
C ALA A 40 -8.75 -11.08 10.16
N ASN A 41 -8.68 -11.44 8.87
CA ASN A 41 -7.63 -12.25 8.27
C ASN A 41 -6.88 -11.47 7.18
N GLU A 42 -6.59 -10.19 7.37
CA GLU A 42 -5.72 -9.43 6.47
C GLU A 42 -4.65 -8.64 7.20
N THR A 43 -3.54 -8.39 6.51
CA THR A 43 -2.47 -7.50 6.97
C THR A 43 -2.12 -6.49 5.90
N TRP A 44 -1.66 -5.32 6.33
CA TRP A 44 -1.32 -4.21 5.45
C TRP A 44 0.16 -3.89 5.57
N SER A 45 0.79 -3.62 4.45
CA SER A 45 2.16 -3.14 4.39
C SER A 45 2.23 -1.94 3.46
N ILE A 46 2.78 -0.85 3.96
CA ILE A 46 3.01 0.36 3.19
C ILE A 46 4.42 0.28 2.62
N VAL A 47 4.62 0.48 1.33
CA VAL A 47 5.96 0.47 0.72
C VAL A 47 6.11 1.65 -0.24
N GLU A 48 7.27 2.30 -0.19
CA GLU A 48 7.64 3.30 -1.19
C GLU A 48 8.18 2.58 -2.44
N TRP A 49 7.67 2.96 -3.61
CA TRP A 49 8.10 2.48 -4.92
C TRP A 49 8.17 3.63 -5.93
N ARG A 50 9.36 3.95 -6.43
CA ARG A 50 9.60 4.98 -7.47
C ARG A 50 9.04 6.37 -7.12
N GLY A 51 9.10 6.76 -5.85
CA GLY A 51 8.54 7.99 -5.32
C GLY A 51 7.04 7.95 -5.09
N LYS A 52 6.40 6.78 -5.27
CA LYS A 52 4.98 6.57 -5.04
C LYS A 52 4.76 5.73 -3.79
N LEU A 53 3.60 5.91 -3.17
CA LEU A 53 3.18 5.13 -2.03
C LEU A 53 2.33 3.94 -2.50
N LEU A 54 2.72 2.73 -2.12
CA LEU A 54 1.94 1.53 -2.36
C LEU A 54 1.40 0.96 -1.04
N ILE A 55 0.18 0.44 -1.10
CA ILE A 55 -0.38 -0.42 -0.05
C ILE A 55 -0.45 -1.84 -0.59
N VAL A 56 0.19 -2.75 0.11
CA VAL A 56 0.11 -4.19 -0.14
C VAL A 56 -0.81 -4.81 0.91
N VAL A 57 -1.91 -5.37 0.45
CA VAL A 57 -2.88 -6.07 1.28
C VAL A 57 -2.69 -7.55 1.08
N THR A 58 -2.45 -8.25 2.19
CA THR A 58 -2.27 -9.70 2.22
C THR A 58 -3.47 -10.30 2.91
N TYR A 59 -4.21 -11.16 2.20
CA TYR A 59 -5.36 -11.89 2.74
C TYR A 59 -4.93 -13.29 3.14
N PHE A 60 -5.41 -13.73 4.30
CA PHE A 60 -5.16 -15.04 4.86
C PHE A 60 -6.44 -15.90 4.88
N GLY A 61 -6.27 -17.21 4.73
CA GLY A 61 -7.35 -18.17 4.87
C GLY A 61 -7.90 -18.27 6.30
N GLU A 62 -8.89 -19.14 6.51
CA GLU A 62 -9.67 -19.28 7.75
C GLU A 62 -8.83 -19.55 9.03
N PHE A 63 -7.55 -19.90 8.89
CA PHE A 63 -6.64 -20.15 10.02
C PHE A 63 -5.47 -19.17 10.12
N GLY A 64 -5.42 -18.11 9.30
CA GLY A 64 -4.35 -17.09 9.39
C GLY A 64 -2.95 -17.58 9.01
N HIS A 65 -2.81 -18.84 8.60
CA HIS A 65 -1.53 -19.48 8.32
C HIS A 65 -1.16 -19.49 6.83
N ASN A 66 -2.15 -19.39 5.93
CA ASN A 66 -1.92 -19.42 4.49
C ASN A 66 -2.36 -18.11 3.85
N ILE A 67 -1.45 -17.50 3.09
CA ILE A 67 -1.78 -16.38 2.20
C ILE A 67 -2.63 -16.95 1.07
N ILE A 68 -3.82 -16.37 0.84
CA ILE A 68 -4.73 -16.78 -0.24
C ILE A 68 -4.73 -15.80 -1.40
N GLU A 69 -4.47 -14.53 -1.12
CA GLU A 69 -4.50 -13.46 -2.11
C GLU A 69 -3.64 -12.30 -1.64
N ILE A 70 -2.98 -11.65 -2.59
CA ILE A 70 -2.26 -10.40 -2.38
C ILE A 70 -2.76 -9.40 -3.40
N ARG A 71 -3.07 -8.19 -2.93
CA ARG A 71 -3.41 -7.05 -3.79
C ARG A 71 -2.48 -5.90 -3.50
N VAL A 72 -2.09 -5.20 -4.56
CA VAL A 72 -1.21 -4.03 -4.48
C VAL A 72 -1.96 -2.85 -5.04
N TYR A 73 -1.92 -1.74 -4.30
CA TYR A 73 -2.59 -0.50 -4.68
C TYR A 73 -1.59 0.64 -4.68
N GLU A 74 -1.51 1.36 -5.80
CA GLU A 74 -0.93 2.70 -5.82
C GLU A 74 -1.88 3.65 -5.12
N VAL A 75 -1.35 4.44 -4.19
CA VAL A 75 -2.12 5.45 -3.43
C VAL A 75 -1.88 6.82 -4.05
N ASP A 76 -2.97 7.46 -4.47
CA ASP A 76 -2.96 8.86 -4.86
C ASP A 76 -3.52 9.72 -3.71
N CYS A 77 -2.62 10.41 -3.03
CA CYS A 77 -2.94 11.33 -1.94
C CYS A 77 -3.33 12.74 -2.41
N SER A 78 -3.39 13.00 -3.73
CA SER A 78 -3.82 14.30 -4.27
C SER A 78 -5.31 14.58 -4.01
N THR A 79 -6.08 13.55 -3.70
CA THR A 79 -7.48 13.62 -3.27
C THR A 79 -7.62 13.29 -1.80
N ASN A 80 -8.68 13.79 -1.15
CA ASN A 80 -9.02 13.43 0.22
C ASN A 80 -10.51 13.02 0.30
N PRO A 81 -10.83 11.72 0.49
CA PRO A 81 -9.91 10.62 0.78
C PRO A 81 -8.99 10.25 -0.40
N ALA A 82 -7.86 9.61 -0.09
CA ALA A 82 -6.94 9.06 -1.08
C ALA A 82 -7.69 8.09 -2.02
N THR A 83 -7.29 8.09 -3.29
CA THR A 83 -7.79 7.10 -4.25
C THR A 83 -6.76 5.99 -4.44
N PHE A 84 -7.25 4.82 -4.88
CA PHE A 84 -6.44 3.61 -5.02
C PHE A 84 -6.56 3.08 -6.45
N THR A 85 -5.42 2.79 -7.06
CA THR A 85 -5.36 2.09 -8.34
C THR A 85 -4.73 0.73 -8.11
N GLU A 86 -5.48 -0.34 -8.40
CA GLU A 86 -4.94 -1.70 -8.26
C GLU A 86 -3.88 -1.97 -9.32
N MET A 87 -2.73 -2.46 -8.88
CA MET A 87 -1.60 -2.78 -9.73
C MET A 87 -1.53 -4.29 -9.98
N LYS A 88 -1.20 -4.66 -11.21
CA LYS A 88 -1.00 -6.06 -11.64
C LYS A 88 0.46 -6.42 -11.93
N SER A 89 1.36 -5.45 -11.81
CA SER A 89 2.79 -5.56 -12.09
C SER A 89 3.53 -4.44 -11.33
N LEU A 90 4.82 -4.61 -11.08
CA LEU A 90 5.73 -3.62 -10.50
C LEU A 90 6.73 -3.11 -11.56
N ASP A 91 6.40 -3.24 -12.84
CA ASP A 91 7.26 -2.89 -13.98
C ASP A 91 8.65 -3.53 -13.91
N GLY A 92 8.72 -4.78 -13.45
CA GLY A 92 9.97 -5.51 -13.25
C GLY A 92 10.75 -5.10 -12.02
N ASP A 93 10.17 -4.38 -11.06
CA ASP A 93 10.78 -4.18 -9.73
C ASP A 93 10.30 -5.27 -8.74
N CYS A 94 10.95 -5.30 -7.58
CA CYS A 94 10.58 -6.19 -6.47
C CYS A 94 10.28 -5.40 -5.20
N ASN A 95 9.32 -5.92 -4.43
CA ASN A 95 9.04 -5.43 -3.08
C ASN A 95 9.43 -6.47 -2.04
N PHE A 96 10.13 -6.04 -1.00
CA PHE A 96 10.38 -6.82 0.20
C PHE A 96 9.43 -6.36 1.30
N ILE A 97 8.75 -7.31 1.91
CA ILE A 97 7.78 -7.08 2.99
C ILE A 97 8.12 -8.00 4.16
N SER A 98 8.42 -7.39 5.29
CA SER A 98 8.53 -8.05 6.58
C SER A 98 7.59 -7.37 7.58
N GLN A 99 7.33 -8.04 8.70
CA GLN A 99 6.53 -7.48 9.80
C GLN A 99 7.11 -6.18 10.38
N LEU A 100 8.41 -5.93 10.19
CA LEU A 100 9.12 -4.79 10.79
C LEU A 100 9.59 -3.77 9.76
N SER A 101 9.57 -4.12 8.47
CA SER A 101 10.10 -3.27 7.41
C SER A 101 9.55 -3.67 6.06
N SER A 102 9.29 -2.68 5.23
CA SER A 102 9.02 -2.83 3.81
C SER A 102 10.05 -2.03 3.02
N LYS A 103 10.47 -2.55 1.86
CA LYS A 103 11.42 -1.87 0.98
C LYS A 103 11.20 -2.30 -0.47
N SER A 104 11.20 -1.35 -1.39
CA SER A 104 11.26 -1.66 -2.82
C SER A 104 12.70 -1.62 -3.34
N PHE A 105 13.01 -2.43 -4.34
CA PHE A 105 14.30 -2.43 -5.02
C PHE A 105 14.15 -2.79 -6.50
N ARG A 106 15.03 -2.20 -7.33
CA ARG A 106 15.06 -2.47 -8.77
C ARG A 106 15.82 -3.76 -9.07
N LEU A 107 15.25 -4.60 -9.93
CA LEU A 107 15.87 -5.88 -10.31
C LEU A 107 17.03 -5.75 -11.28
N SER A 108 17.16 -4.63 -11.99
CA SER A 108 18.29 -4.34 -12.89
C SER A 108 19.70 -4.50 -12.27
N HIS A 109 19.80 -4.72 -10.96
CA HIS A 109 21.05 -5.00 -10.23
C HIS A 109 21.33 -6.50 -9.99
N TYR A 110 20.41 -7.42 -10.31
CA TYR A 110 20.54 -8.86 -10.03
C TYR A 110 20.04 -9.72 -11.21
N ASP A 111 20.96 -10.38 -11.91
CA ASP A 111 20.75 -11.09 -13.20
C ASP A 111 19.89 -12.37 -13.13
N VAL A 112 19.50 -12.82 -11.92
CA VAL A 112 18.95 -14.17 -11.68
C VAL A 112 17.52 -14.15 -11.14
N VAL A 113 16.96 -12.97 -10.89
CA VAL A 113 15.67 -12.85 -10.20
C VAL A 113 14.57 -12.49 -11.20
N LYS A 114 13.42 -13.17 -11.12
CA LYS A 114 12.26 -12.91 -11.98
C LYS A 114 11.60 -11.57 -11.65
N ASP A 115 11.06 -10.91 -12.66
CA ASP A 115 10.32 -9.64 -12.58
C ASP A 115 9.00 -9.75 -11.80
N ASP A 116 8.56 -8.64 -11.18
CA ASP A 116 7.25 -8.46 -10.52
C ASP A 116 6.99 -9.37 -9.31
N LEU A 117 7.98 -9.48 -8.43
CA LEU A 117 7.92 -10.33 -7.24
C LEU A 117 7.75 -9.54 -5.94
N ILE A 118 7.02 -10.13 -5.01
CA ILE A 118 6.91 -9.67 -3.62
C ILE A 118 7.47 -10.74 -2.68
N TYR A 119 8.50 -10.37 -1.93
CA TYR A 119 9.17 -11.23 -0.96
C TYR A 119 8.56 -11.04 0.42
N PHE A 120 8.04 -12.12 1.00
CA PHE A 120 7.46 -12.12 2.34
C PHE A 120 8.37 -12.83 3.34
N MET A 121 8.65 -12.13 4.45
CA MET A 121 9.34 -12.67 5.62
C MET A 121 8.44 -12.50 6.85
N HIS A 122 7.63 -13.52 7.14
CA HIS A 122 6.71 -13.50 8.28
C HIS A 122 7.35 -14.15 9.53
N GLY A 123 7.45 -13.37 10.61
CA GLY A 123 8.30 -13.67 11.77
C GLY A 123 7.85 -14.79 12.72
N ARG A 124 6.80 -15.57 12.41
CA ARG A 124 6.35 -16.66 13.29
C ARG A 124 6.77 -18.06 12.86
N SER A 125 7.16 -18.27 11.59
CA SER A 125 7.38 -19.62 11.06
C SER A 125 8.57 -19.76 10.10
N PHE A 126 9.46 -18.77 9.95
CA PHE A 126 10.54 -18.81 8.94
C PHE A 126 10.09 -19.13 7.50
N ASP A 127 8.79 -19.12 7.22
CA ASP A 127 8.20 -19.40 5.92
C ASP A 127 8.45 -18.18 5.02
N LYS A 128 9.65 -18.18 4.45
CA LYS A 128 10.06 -17.25 3.41
C LYS A 128 9.32 -17.65 2.14
N SER A 129 8.62 -16.70 1.53
CA SER A 129 7.81 -17.00 0.37
C SER A 129 7.82 -15.84 -0.62
N VAL A 130 7.70 -16.17 -1.90
CA VAL A 130 7.68 -15.22 -3.02
C VAL A 130 6.33 -15.29 -3.70
N TYR A 131 5.70 -14.13 -3.83
CA TYR A 131 4.49 -13.95 -4.62
C TYR A 131 4.86 -13.41 -5.99
N ASN A 132 4.36 -14.03 -7.05
CA ASN A 132 4.50 -13.54 -8.41
C ASN A 132 3.22 -12.81 -8.82
N MET A 133 3.32 -11.50 -9.07
CA MET A 133 2.15 -10.69 -9.43
C MET A 133 1.58 -11.03 -10.81
N LYS A 134 2.39 -11.62 -11.71
CA LYS A 134 1.97 -11.93 -13.09
C LYS A 134 0.99 -13.11 -13.16
N ASP A 135 1.24 -14.15 -12.37
CA ASP A 135 0.46 -15.39 -12.39
C ASP A 135 -0.28 -15.67 -11.07
N GLY A 136 -0.07 -14.84 -10.04
CA GLY A 136 -0.70 -14.97 -8.74
C GLY A 136 -0.19 -16.15 -7.90
N THR A 137 0.93 -16.75 -8.28
CA THR A 137 1.47 -17.93 -7.59
C THR A 137 2.28 -17.58 -6.35
N MET A 138 2.16 -18.43 -5.33
CA MET A 138 2.95 -18.36 -4.10
C MET A 138 3.96 -19.49 -4.08
N THR A 139 5.25 -19.15 -4.00
CA THR A 139 6.35 -20.14 -3.99
C THR A 139 7.15 -20.04 -2.69
N PRO A 140 7.39 -21.14 -1.96
CA PRO A 140 8.31 -21.12 -0.82
C PRO A 140 9.74 -20.84 -1.29
N ILE A 141 10.48 -20.04 -0.54
CA ILE A 141 11.92 -19.87 -0.75
C ILE A 141 12.59 -21.08 -0.11
N THR A 142 12.87 -22.11 -0.91
CA THR A 142 13.69 -23.23 -0.47
C THR A 142 15.13 -22.78 -0.29
N ALA A 143 15.69 -23.07 0.88
CA ALA A 143 17.09 -22.81 1.15
C ALA A 143 17.96 -23.89 0.48
N ASP A 144 18.06 -23.87 -0.85
CA ASP A 144 19.18 -24.50 -1.54
C ASP A 144 20.30 -23.46 -1.70
N MET A 145 20.75 -22.93 -0.55
CA MET A 145 22.07 -22.34 -0.46
C MET A 145 23.00 -23.53 -0.21
N SER A 146 23.50 -24.14 -1.28
CA SER A 146 24.74 -24.90 -1.14
C SER A 146 25.78 -23.91 -0.61
N GLU A 147 26.21 -24.11 0.63
CA GLU A 147 27.41 -23.48 1.19
C GLU A 147 28.64 -24.05 0.47
N ASP A 148 28.72 -23.88 -0.85
CA ASP A 148 29.94 -24.19 -1.58
C ASP A 148 30.82 -22.94 -1.63
N LYS A 149 31.70 -22.91 -0.62
CA LYS A 149 33.09 -22.45 -0.68
C LYS A 149 33.37 -20.96 -0.48
N ILE A 150 33.68 -20.61 0.77
CA ILE A 150 34.79 -19.69 1.09
C ILE A 150 35.85 -20.50 1.86
#